data_AF-A0A0C9N996-F1
#
_entry.id   AF-A0A0C9N996-F1
#
_cell.length_a   1.000
_cell.length_b   1.000
_cell.length_c   1.000
_cell.angle_alpha   90.00
_cell.angle_beta   90.00
_cell.angle_gamma   90.00
#
_symmetry.space_group_name_H-M   'P 1'
#
loop_
_entity.id
_entity.type
_entity.pdbx_description
1 polymer ?
#
loop_
_entity_poly.entity_id
_entity_poly.type
_entity_poly.pdbx_seq_one_letter_code
_entity_poly.pdbx_strand_id
1 'polypeptide(L)'
;MSQQGTNAYMVANLLEKMGNQDRDFRYMALNDLMNELQKESFHMEAMIEGKVVKAVLLLMDDKNGEVQNLAVKCLGPLVKQIKEENLLHIIDRLSEYTSQQKNEELRGIASV
;
A
#
# COMPACT_ATOMS: atom_id res chain seq x y z
N MET A 1 0.40 -25.14 13.17
CA MET A 1 -0.52 -24.08 12.71
C MET A 1 0.21 -23.31 11.64
N SER A 2 -0.29 -23.31 10.41
CA SER A 2 0.40 -22.75 9.24
C SER A 2 0.51 -21.23 9.36
N GLN A 3 1.72 -20.68 9.17
CA GLN A 3 1.98 -19.23 9.17
C GLN A 3 1.02 -18.42 8.27
N GLN A 4 0.44 -19.05 7.24
CA GLN A 4 -0.51 -18.44 6.31
C GLN A 4 -1.79 -17.92 6.98
N GLY A 5 -2.41 -18.67 7.91
CA GLY A 5 -3.66 -18.24 8.54
C GLY A 5 -3.51 -17.01 9.46
N THR A 6 -2.32 -16.85 10.07
CA THR A 6 -2.01 -15.72 10.94
C THR A 6 -1.83 -14.42 10.13
N ASN A 7 -1.23 -14.51 8.94
CA ASN A 7 -0.99 -13.35 8.08
C ASN A 7 -2.31 -12.75 7.57
N ALA A 8 -3.29 -13.58 7.20
CA ALA A 8 -4.58 -13.11 6.71
C ALA A 8 -5.31 -12.24 7.74
N TYR A 9 -5.36 -12.69 8.99
CA TYR A 9 -6.00 -11.95 10.09
C TYR A 9 -5.24 -10.66 10.43
N MET A 10 -3.91 -10.73 10.48
CA MET A 10 -3.06 -9.56 10.70
C MET A 10 -3.28 -8.50 9.63
N VAL A 11 -3.25 -8.88 8.35
CA VAL A 11 -3.45 -7.95 7.23
C VAL A 11 -4.86 -7.36 7.25
N ALA A 12 -5.88 -8.15 7.59
CA ALA A 12 -7.25 -7.64 7.73
C ALA A 12 -7.35 -6.50 8.78
N ASN A 13 -6.69 -6.67 9.93
CA ASN A 13 -6.64 -5.62 10.97
C ASN A 13 -5.88 -4.37 10.51
N LEU A 14 -4.80 -4.54 9.74
CA LEU A 14 -4.07 -3.41 9.16
C LEU A 14 -4.95 -2.64 8.16
N LEU A 15 -5.68 -3.35 7.29
CA LEU A 15 -6.59 -2.74 6.31
C LEU A 15 -7.69 -1.91 6.97
N GLU A 16 -8.25 -2.36 8.09
CA GLU A 16 -9.23 -1.58 8.84
C GLU A 16 -8.63 -0.27 9.37
N LYS A 17 -7.43 -0.35 9.97
CA LYS A 17 -6.72 0.82 10.51
C LYS A 17 -6.27 1.81 9.43
N MET A 18 -5.92 1.33 8.23
CA MET A 18 -5.61 2.17 7.07
C MET A 18 -6.79 3.04 6.62
N GLY A 19 -8.03 2.63 6.89
CA GLY A 19 -9.22 3.42 6.61
C GLY A 19 -9.64 4.38 7.74
N ASN A 20 -8.89 4.45 8.85
CA ASN A 20 -9.30 5.19 10.03
C ASN A 20 -9.18 6.72 9.84
N GLN A 21 -10.05 7.49 10.50
CA GLN A 21 -10.00 8.96 10.43
C GLN A 21 -8.75 9.55 11.11
N ASP A 22 -8.22 8.85 12.11
CA ASP A 22 -7.00 9.22 12.82
C ASP A 22 -5.76 8.94 11.94
N ARG A 23 -4.92 9.97 11.77
CA ARG A 23 -3.67 9.87 11.02
C ARG A 23 -2.71 8.86 11.61
N ASP A 24 -2.67 8.70 12.92
CA ASP A 24 -1.68 7.85 13.58
C ASP A 24 -2.04 6.38 13.41
N PHE A 25 -3.32 6.03 13.40
CA PHE A 25 -3.76 4.67 13.03
C PHE A 25 -3.38 4.32 11.59
N ARG A 26 -3.60 5.24 10.64
CA ARG A 26 -3.21 5.01 9.24
C ARG A 26 -1.71 4.87 9.09
N TYR A 27 -0.94 5.77 9.70
CA TYR A 27 0.52 5.74 9.68
C TYR A 27 1.08 4.46 10.29
N MET A 28 0.62 4.08 11.49
CA MET A 28 1.08 2.86 12.16
C MET A 28 0.75 1.61 11.34
N ALA A 29 -0.48 1.50 10.83
CA ALA A 29 -0.88 0.34 10.04
C ALA A 29 -0.06 0.20 8.74
N LEU A 30 0.22 1.32 8.08
CA LEU A 30 1.02 1.35 6.87
C LEU A 30 2.50 1.03 7.14
N ASN A 31 3.04 1.50 8.27
CA ASN A 31 4.39 1.19 8.70
C ASN A 31 4.54 -0.28 9.06
N ASP A 32 3.57 -0.85 9.79
CA ASP A 32 3.53 -2.27 10.12
C ASP A 32 3.47 -3.13 8.86
N LEU A 33 2.60 -2.80 7.90
CA LEU A 33 2.55 -3.48 6.61
C LEU A 33 3.89 -3.42 5.89
N MET A 34 4.53 -2.25 5.83
CA MET A 34 5.82 -2.06 5.16
C MET A 34 6.90 -2.96 5.77
N ASN A 35 6.93 -3.09 7.09
CA ASN A 35 7.88 -3.97 7.78
C ASN A 35 7.61 -5.45 7.52
N GLU A 36 6.34 -5.85 7.42
CA GLU A 36 5.98 -7.24 7.08
C GLU A 36 6.36 -7.58 5.63
N LEU A 37 6.11 -6.68 4.67
CA LEU A 37 6.45 -6.87 3.25
C LEU A 37 7.96 -7.08 2.99
N GLN A 38 8.81 -6.59 3.89
CA GLN A 38 10.26 -6.77 3.80
C GLN A 38 10.74 -8.16 4.28
N LYS A 39 9.89 -8.96 4.92
CA LYS A 39 10.25 -10.30 5.38
C LYS A 39 10.06 -11.31 4.26
N GLU A 40 11.09 -12.12 4.02
CA GLU A 40 11.03 -13.22 3.03
C GLU A 40 9.95 -14.26 3.38
N SER A 41 9.58 -14.39 4.65
CA SER A 41 8.53 -15.29 5.10
C SER A 41 7.12 -14.75 4.89
N PHE A 42 6.96 -13.46 4.58
CA PHE A 42 5.66 -12.85 4.38
C PHE A 42 5.08 -13.24 3.03
N HIS A 43 3.90 -13.84 3.04
CA HIS A 43 3.18 -14.25 1.85
C HIS A 43 1.71 -13.86 2.01
N MET A 44 1.15 -13.24 0.97
CA MET A 44 -0.26 -12.87 0.89
C MET A 44 -1.04 -13.87 0.05
N GLU A 45 -2.28 -14.14 0.45
CA GLU A 45 -3.23 -14.85 -0.39
C GLU A 45 -3.77 -13.90 -1.47
N ALA A 46 -4.06 -14.42 -2.66
CA ALA A 46 -4.49 -13.61 -3.81
C ALA A 46 -5.71 -12.71 -3.52
N MET A 47 -6.67 -13.19 -2.71
CA MET A 47 -7.85 -12.41 -2.31
C MET A 47 -7.50 -11.19 -1.45
N ILE A 48 -6.42 -11.27 -0.67
CA ILE A 48 -5.97 -10.20 0.24
C ILE A 48 -5.07 -9.22 -0.50
N GLU A 49 -4.24 -9.73 -1.41
CA GLU A 49 -3.28 -8.96 -2.20
C GLU A 49 -3.92 -7.74 -2.88
N GLY A 50 -5.02 -7.94 -3.62
CA GLY A 50 -5.72 -6.85 -4.31
C GLY A 50 -6.31 -5.80 -3.35
N LYS A 51 -6.72 -6.20 -2.14
CA LYS A 51 -7.21 -5.27 -1.11
C LYS A 51 -6.07 -4.42 -0.55
N VAL A 52 -4.90 -5.01 -0.32
CA VAL A 52 -3.69 -4.32 0.13
C VAL A 52 -3.24 -3.31 -0.92
N VAL A 53 -3.15 -3.72 -2.19
CA VAL A 53 -2.78 -2.82 -3.28
C VAL A 53 -3.74 -1.63 -3.36
N LYS A 54 -5.05 -1.88 -3.34
CA LYS A 54 -6.05 -0.80 -3.36
C LYS A 54 -5.91 0.14 -2.16
N ALA A 55 -5.68 -0.39 -0.96
CA ALA A 55 -5.54 0.42 0.25
C ALA A 55 -4.28 1.31 0.19
N VAL A 56 -3.14 0.76 -0.24
CA VAL A 56 -1.88 1.53 -0.37
C VAL A 56 -2.03 2.62 -1.44
N LEU A 57 -2.62 2.31 -2.59
CA LEU A 57 -2.89 3.31 -3.63
C LEU A 57 -3.81 4.43 -3.14
N LEU A 58 -4.84 4.12 -2.34
CA LEU A 58 -5.70 5.14 -1.74
C LEU A 58 -4.93 6.05 -0.76
N LEU A 59 -3.99 5.50 0.00
CA LEU A 59 -3.17 6.27 0.94
C LEU A 59 -2.10 7.13 0.24
N MET A 60 -1.83 6.93 -1.06
CA MET A 60 -1.05 7.88 -1.84
C MET A 60 -1.77 9.22 -2.04
N ASP A 61 -3.09 9.24 -1.91
CA ASP A 61 -3.92 10.45 -1.92
C ASP A 61 -4.29 10.91 -0.49
N ASP A 62 -3.57 10.43 0.54
CA ASP A 62 -3.89 10.81 1.91
C ASP A 62 -3.71 12.32 2.13
N LYS A 63 -4.67 12.93 2.83
CA LYS A 63 -4.62 14.35 3.21
C LYS A 63 -3.42 14.72 4.09
N ASN A 64 -2.80 13.73 4.74
CA ASN A 64 -1.61 13.91 5.56
C ASN A 64 -0.36 13.50 4.78
N GLY A 65 0.55 14.46 4.57
CA GLY A 65 1.78 14.24 3.81
C GLY A 65 2.72 13.17 4.38
N GLU A 66 2.71 12.90 5.69
CA GLU A 66 3.55 11.83 6.27
C GLU A 66 3.00 10.44 5.94
N VAL A 67 1.68 10.28 6.01
CA VAL A 67 0.99 9.04 5.59
C VAL A 67 1.15 8.83 4.09
N GLN A 68 0.97 9.88 3.29
CA GLN A 68 1.19 9.83 1.84
C GLN A 68 2.63 9.42 1.51
N ASN A 69 3.64 10.08 2.09
CA ASN A 69 5.04 9.76 1.85
C ASN A 69 5.39 8.32 2.24
N LEU A 70 4.78 7.82 3.31
CA LEU A 70 4.95 6.42 3.72
C LEU A 70 4.29 5.46 2.73
N ALA A 71 3.13 5.81 2.14
CA ALA A 71 2.45 4.99 1.14
C ALA A 71 3.29 4.82 -0.13
N VAL A 72 3.90 5.91 -0.59
CA VAL A 72 4.83 5.89 -1.73
C VAL A 72 6.02 4.96 -1.46
N LYS A 73 6.62 5.05 -0.27
CA LYS A 73 7.72 4.16 0.14
C LYS A 73 7.28 2.70 0.24
N CYS A 74 6.04 2.45 0.67
CA CYS A 74 5.46 1.11 0.80
C CYS A 74 5.29 0.40 -0.55
N LEU A 75 5.13 1.14 -1.66
CA LEU A 75 5.07 0.54 -2.99
C LEU A 75 6.31 -0.30 -3.33
N GLY A 76 7.51 0.17 -2.95
CA GLY A 76 8.78 -0.50 -3.26
C GLY A 76 8.86 -1.97 -2.78
N PRO A 77 8.61 -2.27 -1.49
CA PRO A 77 8.52 -3.65 -1.03
C PRO A 77 7.23 -4.34 -1.49
N LEU A 78 6.11 -3.62 -1.66
CA LEU A 78 4.85 -4.22 -2.10
C LEU A 78 4.95 -4.85 -3.48
N VAL A 79 5.54 -4.17 -4.47
CA VAL A 79 5.67 -4.70 -5.85
C VAL A 79 6.49 -5.99 -5.94
N LYS A 80 7.32 -6.28 -4.92
CA LYS A 80 8.10 -7.52 -4.84
C LYS A 80 7.30 -8.71 -4.28
N GLN A 81 6.15 -8.45 -3.67
CA GLN A 81 5.34 -9.43 -2.94
C GLN A 81 4.00 -9.74 -3.63
N ILE A 82 3.70 -9.07 -4.74
CA ILE A 82 2.44 -9.20 -5.48
C ILE A 82 2.65 -9.89 -6.82
N LYS A 83 1.57 -10.41 -7.38
CA LYS A 83 1.51 -10.99 -8.72
C LYS A 83 1.41 -9.92 -9.79
N GLU A 84 1.79 -10.31 -11.01
CA GLU A 84 1.82 -9.43 -12.18
C GLU A 84 0.49 -8.71 -12.45
N GLU A 85 -0.65 -9.38 -12.23
CA GLU A 85 -1.98 -8.77 -12.38
C GLU A 85 -2.16 -7.51 -11.51
N ASN A 86 -1.69 -7.56 -10.26
CA ASN A 86 -1.76 -6.43 -9.35
C ASN A 86 -0.67 -5.39 -9.61
N LEU A 87 0.49 -5.81 -10.16
CA LEU A 87 1.54 -4.90 -10.57
C LEU A 87 1.07 -3.99 -11.72
N LEU A 88 0.37 -4.56 -12.72
CA LEU A 88 -0.20 -3.78 -13.81
C LEU A 88 -1.18 -2.72 -13.29
N HIS A 89 -2.02 -3.07 -12.33
CA HIS A 89 -2.94 -2.13 -11.70
C HIS A 89 -2.22 -0.97 -10.99
N ILE A 90 -1.09 -1.24 -10.33
CA ILE A 90 -0.25 -0.18 -9.75
C ILE A 90 0.31 0.74 -10.85
N ILE A 91 0.86 0.16 -11.93
CA ILE A 91 1.45 0.92 -13.04
C ILE A 91 0.41 1.83 -13.71
N ASP A 92 -0.80 1.32 -13.95
CA ASP A 92 -1.90 2.10 -14.52
C ASP A 92 -2.24 3.29 -13.63
N ARG A 93 -2.36 3.05 -12.31
CA ARG A 93 -2.69 4.10 -11.35
C ARG A 93 -1.58 5.16 -11.22
N LEU A 94 -0.31 4.74 -11.22
CA LEU A 94 0.83 5.67 -11.24
C LEU A 94 0.86 6.50 -12.52
N SER A 95 0.55 5.89 -13.66
CA SER A 95 0.48 6.59 -14.95
C SER A 95 -0.61 7.67 -14.97
N GLU A 96 -1.75 7.40 -14.33
CA GLU A 96 -2.79 8.41 -14.11
C GLU A 96 -2.26 9.61 -13.30
N TYR A 97 -1.53 9.37 -12.20
CA TYR A 97 -0.96 10.45 -11.38
C TYR A 97 0.03 11.33 -12.15
N THR A 98 0.92 10.73 -12.94
CA THR A 98 1.87 11.47 -13.79
C THR A 98 1.17 12.32 -14.86
N SER A 99 0.04 11.81 -15.37
CA SER A 99 -0.75 12.44 -16.43
C SER A 99 -1.68 13.55 -15.93
N GLN A 100 -1.96 13.62 -14.63
CA GLN A 100 -2.81 14.66 -14.06
C GLN A 100 -2.10 16.03 -14.07
N GLN A 101 -2.57 16.92 -14.94
CA GLN A 101 -2.06 18.30 -15.08
C GLN A 101 -2.46 19.25 -13.93
N LYS A 102 -3.36 18.82 -13.02
CA LYS A 102 -3.99 19.70 -12.03
C LYS A 102 -3.38 19.67 -10.62
N ASN A 103 -2.43 18.77 -10.35
CA ASN A 103 -1.86 18.62 -9.01
C ASN A 103 -0.34 18.38 -9.10
N GLU A 104 0.44 19.47 -9.09
CA GLU A 104 1.91 19.40 -9.26
C GLU A 104 2.59 18.49 -8.22
N GLU A 105 2.03 18.40 -7.02
CA GLU A 105 2.54 17.58 -5.92
C GLU A 105 2.47 16.07 -6.23
N LEU A 106 1.40 15.61 -6.89
CA LEU A 106 1.24 14.19 -7.28
C LEU A 106 2.20 13.78 -8.42
N ARG A 107 2.61 14.71 -9.27
CA ARG A 107 3.58 14.43 -10.35
C ARG A 107 4.98 14.11 -9.82
N GLY A 108 5.41 14.78 -8.76
CA GLY A 108 6.70 14.50 -8.12
C GLY A 108 6.75 13.09 -7.53
N ILE A 109 5.63 12.63 -6.96
CA ILE A 109 5.49 11.32 -6.34
C ILE A 109 5.52 10.19 -7.37
N ALA A 110 4.84 10.35 -8.51
CA ALA A 110 4.75 9.32 -9.53
C ALA A 110 6.00 9.21 -10.44
N SER A 111 6.98 10.10 -10.27
CA SER A 111 8.23 10.12 -11.06
C SER A 111 9.37 9.30 -10.44
N VAL A 112 9.14 8.60 -9.32
CA VAL A 112 10.15 7.85 -8.54
C VAL A 112 10.30 6.41 -9.02
#